data_AF-A0A1Y4ER92-F1
#
_entry.id   AF-A0A1Y4ER92-F1
#
_cell.length_a   1.000
_cell.length_b   1.000
_cell.length_c   1.000
_cell.angle_alpha   90.00
_cell.angle_beta   90.00
_cell.angle_gamma   90.00
#
_symmetry.space_group_name_H-M   'P 1'
#
loop_
_entity.id
_entity.type
_entity.pdbx_description
1 polymer ?
#
loop_
_entity_poly.entity_id
_entity_poly.type
_entity_poly.pdbx_seq_one_letter_code
_entity_poly.pdbx_strand_id
1 'polypeptide(L)'
;MKTICLYSLLALLPLVPVAADEVKRLPGGAEVSGVDIRKQRDSVVIRMNLNLSGMEVGRNRSIVVTPLFYAEGEEEWLPAIEVMGRTRYLYYQRNEESLYADSPYTIIKKDKNATQQVGYQVSVPYRKWMDRASLVVAEDTCQCGEVSKGNSILLAQADLVFTPRLAYISPQAETRKARALSGEAYLDFPVNKTVIYPEYRRNTAELAKIRATIDTIRTDKDFSITRISLKGYASPEGRYAANVRLSEGRTDALKDYLMSEYGFEASLFRTNAGAENWAGLRKYVAQSGLADKEAILAIIDSEEEPDAKEQRIRREHAASYRTLLQDCYPALRRTDYTVDYVIRGFNVEEAKEVIKTRPQNLSLQEMFAVAQTYQPGSEDFNRVFDIAVRLYPDDPVANLNAANALLERGAAELALKYLEKAGDTPQADNARGVAMIMLERYEEAESYLDRAAKAGIGEAEENLTYIR
;
A
#
# COMPACT_ATOMS: atom_id res chain seq x y z
N MET A 1 -58.29 -6.24 32.44
CA MET A 1 -57.20 -5.37 32.92
C MET A 1 -55.86 -6.01 32.63
N LYS A 2 -55.21 -5.68 31.52
CA LYS A 2 -53.75 -5.69 31.34
C LYS A 2 -53.42 -4.68 30.25
N THR A 3 -52.97 -3.52 30.70
CA THR A 3 -52.46 -2.39 29.92
C THR A 3 -51.07 -2.77 29.43
N ILE A 4 -50.82 -2.74 28.12
CA ILE A 4 -49.45 -2.86 27.57
C ILE A 4 -49.18 -1.58 26.80
N CYS A 5 -48.24 -0.81 27.33
CA CYS A 5 -47.76 0.46 26.82
C CYS A 5 -46.99 0.26 25.52
N LEU A 6 -47.40 0.93 24.45
CA LEU A 6 -46.54 1.20 23.30
C LEU A 6 -45.60 2.36 23.67
N TYR A 7 -44.31 2.07 23.81
CA TYR A 7 -43.27 3.10 23.80
C TYR A 7 -42.92 3.40 22.34
N SER A 8 -43.51 4.46 21.79
CA SER A 8 -43.06 5.11 20.55
C SER A 8 -41.79 5.89 20.85
N LEU A 9 -40.63 5.32 20.52
CA LEU A 9 -39.37 6.05 20.47
C LEU A 9 -39.40 6.99 19.25
N LEU A 10 -39.72 8.27 19.48
CA LEU A 10 -39.44 9.32 18.50
C LEU A 10 -37.92 9.42 18.34
N ALA A 11 -37.39 8.96 17.22
CA ALA A 11 -36.04 9.28 16.79
C ALA A 11 -36.00 10.79 16.48
N LEU A 12 -35.46 11.59 17.41
CA LEU A 12 -34.98 12.93 17.11
C LEU A 12 -33.80 12.79 16.14
N LEU A 13 -34.09 12.94 14.85
CA LEU A 13 -33.08 13.27 13.85
C LEU A 13 -32.34 14.53 14.33
N PRO A 14 -31.01 14.52 14.45
CA PRO A 14 -30.28 15.75 14.69
C PRO A 14 -30.54 16.67 13.50
N LEU A 15 -31.14 17.84 13.75
CA LEU A 15 -31.14 18.94 12.79
C LEU A 15 -29.67 19.24 12.51
N VAL A 16 -29.18 18.81 11.35
CA VAL A 16 -27.97 19.39 10.77
C VAL A 16 -28.29 20.88 10.60
N PRO A 17 -27.47 21.79 11.14
CA PRO A 17 -27.69 23.21 10.89
C PRO A 17 -27.48 23.42 9.40
N VAL A 18 -28.58 23.67 8.67
CA VAL A 18 -28.50 24.27 7.34
C VAL A 18 -27.81 25.62 7.57
N ALA A 19 -26.57 25.75 7.14
CA ALA A 19 -25.91 27.04 7.09
C ALA A 19 -26.85 27.98 6.35
N ALA A 20 -27.28 29.06 7.00
CA ALA A 20 -28.11 30.05 6.35
C ALA A 20 -27.30 30.61 5.18
N ASP A 21 -27.75 30.35 3.94
CA ASP A 21 -27.13 30.89 2.74
C ASP A 21 -27.01 32.40 2.87
N GLU A 22 -25.79 32.92 2.74
CA GLU A 22 -25.54 34.35 2.79
C GLU A 22 -26.16 35.01 1.55
N VAL A 23 -27.18 35.85 1.76
CA VAL A 23 -27.81 36.60 0.67
C VAL A 23 -26.90 37.77 0.27
N LYS A 24 -26.39 37.77 -0.96
CA LYS A 24 -25.60 38.86 -1.52
C LYS A 24 -26.49 39.82 -2.30
N ARG A 25 -26.37 41.13 -2.05
CA ARG A 25 -27.13 42.16 -2.78
C ARG A 25 -26.27 42.82 -3.84
N LEU A 26 -26.77 42.84 -5.07
CA LEU A 26 -26.13 43.50 -6.20
C LEU A 26 -26.52 45.01 -6.26
N PRO A 27 -25.67 45.88 -6.84
CA PRO A 27 -25.93 47.32 -6.90
C PRO A 27 -27.27 47.68 -7.56
N GLY A 28 -27.69 46.91 -8.58
CA GLY A 28 -28.93 47.07 -9.31
C GLY A 28 -30.18 46.60 -8.57
N GLY A 29 -30.04 46.08 -7.34
CA GLY A 29 -31.14 45.67 -6.46
C GLY A 29 -31.51 44.18 -6.54
N ALA A 30 -30.77 43.38 -7.31
CA ALA A 30 -30.92 41.93 -7.30
C ALA A 30 -30.33 41.31 -6.04
N GLU A 31 -30.90 40.22 -5.57
CA GLU A 31 -30.35 39.43 -4.46
C GLU A 31 -29.98 38.03 -4.95
N VAL A 32 -28.81 37.53 -4.56
CA VAL A 32 -28.31 36.20 -4.91
C VAL A 32 -28.19 35.36 -3.65
N SER A 33 -28.66 34.11 -3.71
CA SER A 33 -28.57 33.13 -2.62
C SER A 33 -28.46 31.71 -3.16
N GLY A 34 -28.23 30.71 -2.30
CA GLY A 34 -28.18 29.31 -2.74
C GLY A 34 -27.02 29.00 -3.67
N VAL A 35 -25.87 29.64 -3.44
CA VAL A 35 -24.69 29.47 -4.30
C VAL A 35 -24.04 28.13 -3.99
N ASP A 36 -24.04 27.23 -4.96
CA ASP A 36 -23.46 25.89 -4.87
C ASP A 36 -22.54 25.68 -6.08
N ILE A 37 -21.28 25.37 -5.82
CA ILE A 37 -20.26 25.09 -6.84
C ILE A 37 -19.71 23.71 -6.54
N ARG A 38 -19.94 22.75 -7.44
CA ARG A 38 -19.49 21.37 -7.27
C ARG A 38 -18.87 20.83 -8.53
N LYS A 39 -17.85 20.01 -8.37
CA LYS A 39 -17.32 19.21 -9.47
C LYS A 39 -18.16 17.95 -9.59
N GLN A 40 -18.55 17.62 -10.81
CA GLN A 40 -19.21 16.38 -11.16
C GLN A 40 -18.42 15.78 -12.33
N ARG A 41 -17.60 14.77 -12.03
CA ARG A 41 -16.70 14.13 -13.00
C ARG A 41 -15.77 15.15 -13.67
N ASP A 42 -15.94 15.35 -14.98
CA ASP A 42 -15.15 16.25 -15.84
C ASP A 42 -15.75 17.67 -15.96
N SER A 43 -16.79 17.98 -15.19
CA SER A 43 -17.53 19.23 -15.28
C SER A 43 -17.68 19.92 -13.93
N VAL A 44 -17.84 21.24 -13.93
CA VAL A 44 -18.20 22.05 -12.77
C VAL A 44 -19.63 22.52 -12.93
N VAL A 45 -20.48 22.16 -11.97
CA VAL A 45 -21.88 22.58 -11.91
C VAL A 45 -21.98 23.76 -10.95
N ILE A 46 -22.51 24.88 -11.45
CA ILE A 46 -22.71 26.11 -10.68
C ILE A 46 -24.21 26.35 -10.58
N ARG A 47 -24.72 26.47 -9.36
CA ARG A 47 -26.12 26.78 -9.06
C ARG A 47 -26.22 28.02 -8.19
N MET A 48 -27.23 28.84 -8.46
CA MET A 48 -27.60 29.96 -7.61
C MET A 48 -29.05 30.38 -7.87
N ASN A 49 -29.67 31.04 -6.89
CA ASN A 49 -30.98 31.66 -7.02
C ASN A 49 -30.82 33.17 -7.09
N LEU A 50 -31.45 33.81 -8.08
CA LEU A 50 -31.48 35.26 -8.20
C LEU A 50 -32.90 35.77 -7.97
N ASN A 51 -33.09 36.65 -6.99
CA ASN A 51 -34.29 37.43 -6.79
C ASN A 51 -34.13 38.80 -7.45
N LEU A 52 -34.83 39.01 -8.56
CA LEU A 52 -34.79 40.22 -9.38
C LEU A 52 -35.90 41.21 -9.02
N SER A 53 -36.72 40.90 -8.00
CA SER A 53 -37.91 41.69 -7.65
C SER A 53 -37.53 43.12 -7.25
N GLY A 54 -36.45 43.27 -6.48
CA GLY A 54 -35.92 44.54 -6.00
C GLY A 54 -35.17 45.38 -7.04
N MET A 55 -34.99 44.87 -8.27
CA MET A 55 -34.22 45.59 -9.28
C MET A 55 -34.92 46.84 -9.81
N GLU A 56 -34.16 47.91 -10.01
CA GLU A 56 -34.65 49.15 -10.62
C GLU A 56 -34.20 49.28 -12.08
N VAL A 57 -35.09 48.91 -13.02
CA VAL A 57 -34.81 49.00 -14.46
C VAL A 57 -35.67 50.08 -15.12
N GLY A 58 -35.03 51.06 -15.76
CA GLY A 58 -35.70 52.12 -16.51
C GLY A 58 -36.51 51.58 -17.71
N ARG A 59 -37.60 52.25 -18.12
CA ARG A 59 -38.53 51.74 -19.15
C ARG A 59 -37.86 51.35 -20.48
N ASN A 60 -36.85 52.12 -20.93
CA ASN A 60 -36.07 51.85 -22.15
C ASN A 60 -34.64 51.39 -21.83
N ARG A 61 -34.42 50.84 -20.63
CA ARG A 61 -33.10 50.37 -20.18
C ARG A 61 -33.08 48.84 -20.07
N SER A 62 -31.88 48.29 -20.00
CA SER A 62 -31.57 46.88 -19.76
C SER A 62 -30.42 46.83 -18.75
N ILE A 63 -30.45 45.86 -17.84
CA ILE A 63 -29.35 45.53 -16.94
C ILE A 63 -28.92 44.09 -17.27
N VAL A 64 -27.62 43.90 -17.50
CA VAL A 64 -27.04 42.57 -17.77
C VAL A 64 -26.30 42.11 -16.52
N VAL A 65 -26.76 40.99 -15.97
CA VAL A 65 -26.15 40.32 -14.81
C VAL A 65 -25.31 39.17 -15.34
N THR A 66 -23.98 39.30 -15.25
CA THR A 66 -23.04 38.33 -15.84
C THR A 66 -22.19 37.68 -14.76
N PRO A 67 -22.40 36.38 -14.48
CA PRO A 67 -21.50 35.65 -13.60
C PRO A 67 -20.17 35.37 -14.30
N LEU A 68 -19.08 35.45 -13.54
CA LEU A 68 -17.71 35.19 -13.99
C LEU A 68 -17.03 34.28 -12.98
N PHE A 69 -16.41 33.22 -13.50
CA PHE A 69 -15.57 32.34 -12.71
C PHE A 69 -14.12 32.59 -13.07
N TYR A 70 -13.25 32.89 -12.11
CA TYR A 70 -11.86 33.23 -12.40
C TYR A 70 -10.87 32.82 -11.31
N ALA A 71 -9.65 32.50 -11.72
CA ALA A 71 -8.49 32.29 -10.86
C ALA A 71 -7.20 32.55 -11.66
N GLU A 72 -6.17 33.08 -11.00
CA GLU A 72 -4.79 33.08 -11.53
C GLU A 72 -4.62 33.61 -12.98
N GLY A 73 -5.47 34.55 -13.40
CA GLY A 73 -5.44 35.13 -14.75
C GLY A 73 -6.21 34.36 -15.83
N GLU A 74 -6.77 33.20 -15.48
CA GLU A 74 -7.77 32.50 -16.27
C GLU A 74 -9.19 32.88 -15.85
N GLU A 75 -10.09 32.91 -16.83
CA GLU A 75 -11.48 33.29 -16.61
C GLU A 75 -12.43 32.54 -17.54
N GLU A 76 -13.64 32.31 -17.04
CA GLU A 76 -14.76 31.73 -17.78
C GLU A 76 -16.00 32.59 -17.49
N TRP A 77 -16.45 33.33 -18.50
CA TRP A 77 -17.70 34.08 -18.44
C TRP A 77 -18.87 33.11 -18.60
N LEU A 78 -19.82 33.15 -17.67
CA LEU A 78 -20.98 32.28 -17.68
C LEU A 78 -22.16 32.98 -18.38
N PRO A 79 -23.11 32.23 -18.95
CA PRO A 79 -24.28 32.79 -19.64
C PRO A 79 -25.01 33.85 -18.80
N ALA A 80 -25.21 35.04 -19.37
CA ALA A 80 -25.72 36.20 -18.64
C ALA A 80 -27.25 36.19 -18.46
N ILE A 81 -27.76 36.92 -17.48
CA ILE A 81 -29.20 37.18 -17.33
C ILE A 81 -29.46 38.62 -17.75
N GLU A 82 -30.30 38.82 -18.76
CA GLU A 82 -30.66 40.17 -19.22
C GLU A 82 -32.03 40.60 -18.70
N VAL A 83 -32.09 41.70 -17.95
CA VAL A 83 -33.33 42.23 -17.36
C VAL A 83 -33.71 43.54 -18.04
N MET A 84 -34.79 43.51 -18.83
CA MET A 84 -35.22 44.62 -19.67
C MET A 84 -36.43 45.37 -19.10
N GLY A 85 -36.40 46.70 -19.20
CA GLY A 85 -37.60 47.53 -19.00
C GLY A 85 -38.65 47.32 -20.10
N ARG A 86 -39.89 47.73 -19.83
CA ARG A 86 -41.04 47.47 -20.73
C ARG A 86 -40.82 47.87 -22.20
N THR A 87 -40.33 49.09 -22.46
CA THR A 87 -40.13 49.60 -23.82
C THR A 87 -38.98 48.87 -24.51
N ARG A 88 -37.89 48.62 -23.77
CA ARG A 88 -36.73 47.88 -24.28
C ARG A 88 -37.10 46.45 -24.66
N TYR A 89 -37.88 45.78 -23.81
CA TYR A 89 -38.37 44.44 -24.09
C TYR A 89 -39.28 44.38 -25.34
N LEU A 90 -40.19 45.34 -25.51
CA LEU A 90 -41.02 45.43 -26.71
C LEU A 90 -40.19 45.68 -27.99
N TYR A 91 -39.08 46.41 -27.87
CA TYR A 91 -38.14 46.61 -28.97
C TYR A 91 -37.40 45.31 -29.31
N TYR A 92 -36.91 44.59 -28.31
CA TYR A 92 -36.28 43.28 -28.46
C TYR A 92 -37.23 42.27 -29.14
N GLN A 93 -38.49 42.20 -28.73
CA GLN A 93 -39.50 41.33 -29.37
C GLN A 93 -39.74 41.62 -30.87
N ARG A 94 -39.29 42.77 -31.36
CA ARG A 94 -39.39 43.17 -32.77
C ARG A 94 -38.04 43.08 -33.51
N ASN A 95 -36.94 42.93 -32.78
CA ASN A 95 -35.56 42.97 -33.26
C ASN A 95 -34.72 42.05 -32.35
N GLU A 96 -34.83 40.73 -32.56
CA GLU A 96 -34.20 39.73 -31.68
C GLU A 96 -32.66 39.86 -31.64
N GLU A 97 -32.05 40.39 -32.70
CA GLU A 97 -30.61 40.68 -32.76
C GLU A 97 -30.16 41.85 -31.85
N SER A 98 -31.08 42.55 -31.20
CA SER A 98 -30.77 43.72 -30.38
C SER A 98 -30.32 43.40 -28.95
N LEU A 99 -29.95 42.16 -28.65
CA LEU A 99 -29.48 41.75 -27.33
C LEU A 99 -28.16 42.43 -26.95
N TYR A 100 -27.99 42.68 -25.65
CA TYR A 100 -26.69 43.14 -25.14
C TYR A 100 -25.81 41.97 -24.69
N ALA A 101 -26.41 40.84 -24.29
CA ALA A 101 -25.67 39.63 -23.99
C ALA A 101 -25.50 38.76 -25.24
N ASP A 102 -24.27 38.32 -25.52
CA ASP A 102 -23.98 37.44 -26.67
C ASP A 102 -24.68 36.07 -26.58
N SER A 103 -24.81 35.53 -25.35
CA SER A 103 -25.50 34.28 -25.06
C SER A 103 -26.20 34.33 -23.70
N PRO A 104 -27.42 34.89 -23.62
CA PRO A 104 -28.13 34.99 -22.35
C PRO A 104 -28.63 33.61 -21.89
N TYR A 105 -28.44 33.31 -20.61
CA TYR A 105 -29.14 32.23 -19.91
C TYR A 105 -30.66 32.42 -19.97
N THR A 106 -31.11 33.64 -19.72
CA THR A 106 -32.53 34.01 -19.83
C THR A 106 -32.70 35.52 -19.99
N ILE A 107 -33.83 35.92 -20.54
CA ILE A 107 -34.22 37.31 -20.75
C ILE A 107 -35.51 37.57 -19.97
N ILE A 108 -35.49 38.55 -19.08
CA ILE A 108 -36.60 38.86 -18.18
C ILE A 108 -37.10 40.27 -18.46
N LYS A 109 -38.40 40.40 -18.73
CA LYS A 109 -39.07 41.70 -18.67
C LYS A 109 -39.30 42.08 -17.21
N LYS A 110 -38.76 43.22 -16.76
CA LYS A 110 -39.00 43.73 -15.40
C LYS A 110 -40.48 44.05 -15.20
N ASP A 111 -41.04 43.54 -14.10
CA ASP A 111 -42.35 43.89 -13.58
C ASP A 111 -42.22 44.34 -12.13
N LYS A 112 -42.79 45.48 -11.77
CA LYS A 112 -42.73 46.03 -10.40
C LYS A 112 -43.76 45.38 -9.46
N ASN A 113 -44.77 44.71 -10.03
CA ASN A 113 -45.89 44.15 -9.28
C ASN A 113 -45.80 42.63 -9.11
N ALA A 114 -44.73 42.00 -9.63
CA ALA A 114 -44.54 40.56 -9.59
C ALA A 114 -43.24 40.22 -8.86
N THR A 115 -43.27 39.11 -8.12
CA THR A 115 -42.06 38.45 -7.65
C THR A 115 -41.35 37.82 -8.85
N GLN A 116 -40.06 38.14 -9.02
CA GLN A 116 -39.26 37.65 -10.14
C GLN A 116 -38.04 36.91 -9.59
N GLN A 117 -38.04 35.58 -9.75
CA GLN A 117 -36.94 34.72 -9.33
C GLN A 117 -36.42 33.90 -10.51
N VAL A 118 -35.12 33.67 -10.53
CA VAL A 118 -34.43 32.83 -11.53
C VAL A 118 -33.61 31.77 -10.80
N GLY A 119 -33.93 30.50 -11.06
CA GLY A 119 -33.05 29.38 -10.72
C GLY A 119 -31.99 29.25 -11.80
N TYR A 120 -30.76 29.59 -11.47
CA TYR A 120 -29.62 29.57 -12.38
C TYR A 120 -28.83 28.28 -12.19
N GLN A 121 -28.62 27.53 -13.27
CA GLN A 121 -27.80 26.33 -13.26
C GLN A 121 -27.04 26.20 -14.58
N VAL A 122 -25.71 26.12 -14.50
CA VAL A 122 -24.83 25.89 -15.65
C VAL A 122 -23.82 24.80 -15.35
N SER A 123 -23.35 24.14 -16.41
CA SER A 123 -22.29 23.13 -16.36
C SER A 123 -21.19 23.55 -17.34
N VAL A 124 -19.96 23.68 -16.85
CA VAL A 124 -18.79 24.02 -17.67
C VAL A 124 -17.73 22.93 -17.54
N PRO A 125 -16.92 22.66 -18.58
CA PRO A 125 -15.83 21.70 -18.48
C PRO A 125 -14.85 22.10 -17.37
N TYR A 126 -14.48 21.15 -16.51
CA TYR A 126 -13.53 21.36 -15.44
C TYR A 126 -12.13 21.65 -16.01
N ARG A 127 -11.46 22.62 -15.42
CA ARG A 127 -10.05 22.91 -15.63
C ARG A 127 -9.38 23.12 -14.28
N LYS A 128 -8.11 22.76 -14.16
CA LYS A 128 -7.40 22.77 -12.87
C LYS A 128 -7.43 24.11 -12.14
N TRP A 129 -7.36 25.24 -12.85
CA TRP A 129 -7.44 26.58 -12.25
C TRP A 129 -8.77 26.82 -11.49
N MET A 130 -9.82 26.05 -11.81
CA MET A 130 -11.13 26.15 -11.16
C MET A 130 -11.14 25.63 -9.72
N ASP A 131 -10.11 24.88 -9.29
CA ASP A 131 -10.05 24.26 -7.95
C ASP A 131 -10.31 25.23 -6.80
N ARG A 132 -9.84 26.48 -6.95
CA ARG A 132 -9.96 27.57 -5.97
C ARG A 132 -10.50 28.86 -6.59
N ALA A 133 -11.18 28.75 -7.73
CA ALA A 133 -11.69 29.90 -8.46
C ALA A 133 -12.79 30.65 -7.71
N SER A 134 -12.81 31.96 -7.92
CA SER A 134 -13.82 32.85 -7.35
C SER A 134 -14.97 32.99 -8.33
N LEU A 135 -16.19 32.76 -7.84
CA LEU A 135 -17.41 33.12 -8.55
C LEU A 135 -17.80 34.53 -8.15
N VAL A 136 -17.77 35.44 -9.11
CA VAL A 136 -18.29 36.80 -8.95
C VAL A 136 -19.46 37.02 -9.89
N VAL A 137 -20.28 38.03 -9.58
CA VAL A 137 -21.28 38.54 -10.51
C VAL A 137 -21.01 40.01 -10.76
N ALA A 138 -20.99 40.39 -12.02
CA ALA A 138 -20.86 41.77 -12.45
C ALA A 138 -22.15 42.24 -13.12
N GLU A 139 -22.51 43.50 -12.89
CA GLU A 139 -23.69 44.13 -13.49
C GLU A 139 -23.27 45.24 -14.46
N ASP A 140 -23.71 45.15 -15.71
CA ASP A 140 -23.68 46.30 -16.62
C ASP A 140 -24.92 47.17 -16.40
N THR A 141 -24.70 48.35 -15.83
CA THR A 141 -25.70 49.41 -15.68
C THR A 141 -25.47 50.60 -16.64
N CYS A 142 -24.33 50.65 -17.36
CA CYS A 142 -23.98 51.71 -18.31
C CYS A 142 -24.66 51.54 -19.68
N GLN A 143 -25.12 50.32 -20.00
CA GLN A 143 -25.61 49.93 -21.33
C GLN A 143 -24.56 50.03 -22.44
N CYS A 144 -23.31 49.77 -22.08
CA CYS A 144 -22.19 49.84 -22.99
C CYS A 144 -21.77 48.46 -23.52
N GLY A 145 -22.36 47.37 -23.02
CA GLY A 145 -22.02 46.00 -23.42
C GLY A 145 -20.66 45.54 -22.87
N GLU A 146 -19.97 46.42 -22.14
CA GLU A 146 -18.67 46.16 -21.53
C GLU A 146 -18.85 46.04 -20.02
N VAL A 147 -18.89 44.81 -19.53
CA VAL A 147 -18.89 44.52 -18.11
C VAL A 147 -17.47 44.70 -17.58
N SER A 148 -17.13 45.88 -17.08
CA SER A 148 -15.81 46.11 -16.47
C SER A 148 -15.68 45.34 -15.15
N LYS A 149 -14.56 44.59 -14.98
CA LYS A 149 -14.23 43.78 -13.78
C LYS A 149 -14.28 44.56 -12.45
N GLY A 150 -14.21 45.89 -12.48
CA GLY A 150 -14.18 46.75 -11.28
C GLY A 150 -15.47 46.82 -10.47
N ASN A 151 -16.61 46.36 -11.01
CA ASN A 151 -17.93 46.43 -10.36
C ASN A 151 -18.55 45.03 -10.14
N SER A 152 -17.74 44.06 -9.72
CA SER A 152 -18.21 42.69 -9.43
C SER A 152 -18.35 42.41 -7.94
N ILE A 153 -19.34 41.60 -7.56
CA ILE A 153 -19.53 41.11 -6.20
C ILE A 153 -19.11 39.65 -6.10
N LEU A 154 -18.25 39.33 -5.14
CA LEU A 154 -17.87 37.96 -4.79
C LEU A 154 -19.06 37.22 -4.17
N LEU A 155 -19.46 36.12 -4.81
CA LEU A 155 -20.50 35.23 -4.33
C LEU A 155 -19.92 34.11 -3.48
N ALA A 156 -18.93 33.40 -4.01
CA ALA A 156 -18.30 32.25 -3.35
C ALA A 156 -16.90 31.99 -3.93
N GLN A 157 -16.09 31.26 -3.18
CA GLN A 157 -14.85 30.65 -3.67
C GLN A 157 -15.04 29.13 -3.73
N ALA A 158 -14.65 28.52 -4.84
CA ALA A 158 -14.76 27.08 -5.03
C ALA A 158 -13.73 26.31 -4.19
N ASP A 159 -14.09 25.07 -3.85
CA ASP A 159 -13.18 24.06 -3.31
C ASP A 159 -13.42 22.73 -4.05
N LEU A 160 -12.78 22.59 -5.22
CA LEU A 160 -12.96 21.42 -6.09
C LEU A 160 -11.79 20.43 -6.01
N VAL A 161 -10.85 20.69 -5.09
CA VAL A 161 -9.66 19.87 -4.90
C VAL A 161 -10.07 18.49 -4.41
N PHE A 162 -9.72 17.46 -5.16
CA PHE A 162 -9.92 16.09 -4.69
C PHE A 162 -8.99 15.80 -3.51
N THR A 163 -9.57 15.50 -2.35
CA THR A 163 -8.81 15.00 -1.20
C THR A 163 -9.16 13.54 -0.98
N PRO A 164 -8.26 12.59 -1.30
CA PRO A 164 -8.57 11.17 -1.23
C PRO A 164 -8.79 10.71 0.22
N ARG A 165 -9.83 9.91 0.44
CA ARG A 165 -10.04 9.18 1.69
C ARG A 165 -9.53 7.74 1.53
N LEU A 166 -8.53 7.37 2.32
CA LEU A 166 -7.82 6.10 2.18
C LEU A 166 -7.99 5.25 3.44
N ALA A 167 -8.40 4.00 3.23
CA ALA A 167 -8.56 3.03 4.30
C ALA A 167 -7.30 2.18 4.41
N TYR A 168 -6.47 2.42 5.43
CA TYR A 168 -5.31 1.59 5.74
C TYR A 168 -5.71 0.33 6.52
N ILE A 169 -4.99 -0.76 6.31
CA ILE A 169 -5.15 -1.99 7.10
C ILE A 169 -4.01 -2.08 8.11
N SER A 170 -4.36 -2.18 9.40
CA SER A 170 -3.38 -2.57 10.42
C SER A 170 -2.95 -4.01 10.19
N PRO A 171 -1.65 -4.28 9.95
CA PRO A 171 -1.14 -5.64 9.79
C PRO A 171 -1.42 -6.49 11.03
N GLN A 172 -1.62 -7.79 10.83
CA GLN A 172 -1.76 -8.72 11.95
C GLN A 172 -0.44 -8.81 12.71
N ALA A 173 -0.53 -8.95 14.03
CA ALA A 173 0.63 -9.11 14.88
C ALA A 173 1.37 -10.41 14.56
N GLU A 174 2.65 -10.28 14.19
CA GLU A 174 3.54 -11.43 14.12
C GLU A 174 3.73 -11.95 15.55
N THR A 175 3.13 -13.11 15.86
CA THR A 175 3.16 -13.69 17.21
C THR A 175 4.59 -13.97 17.68
N ARG A 176 5.50 -14.25 16.75
CA ARG A 176 6.92 -14.51 17.03
C ARG A 176 7.78 -14.21 15.81
N LYS A 177 8.68 -13.23 15.90
CA LYS A 177 9.68 -12.91 14.87
C LYS A 177 10.79 -13.96 14.83
N ALA A 178 10.45 -15.16 14.36
CA ALA A 178 11.35 -16.30 14.26
C ALA A 178 12.19 -16.22 12.99
N ARG A 179 13.49 -16.48 13.12
CA ARG A 179 14.48 -16.49 12.03
C ARG A 179 15.42 -17.66 12.24
N ALA A 180 16.16 -18.03 11.19
CA ALA A 180 17.14 -19.11 11.25
C ALA A 180 18.40 -18.72 10.48
N LEU A 181 19.56 -19.09 11.02
CA LEU A 181 20.84 -19.08 10.30
C LEU A 181 21.33 -20.51 10.15
N SER A 182 21.68 -20.91 8.93
CA SER A 182 22.16 -22.25 8.62
C SER A 182 23.55 -22.23 8.03
N GLY A 183 24.29 -23.31 8.25
CA GLY A 183 25.60 -23.51 7.64
C GLY A 183 26.00 -24.98 7.60
N GLU A 184 27.13 -25.24 6.97
CA GLU A 184 27.72 -26.56 6.82
C GLU A 184 29.13 -26.54 7.41
N ALA A 185 29.46 -27.52 8.25
CA ALA A 185 30.77 -27.62 8.90
C ALA A 185 31.43 -28.97 8.59
N TYR A 186 32.69 -28.94 8.21
CA TYR A 186 33.43 -30.12 7.75
C TYR A 186 34.50 -30.56 8.74
N LEU A 187 34.04 -30.99 9.92
CA LEU A 187 34.91 -31.37 11.03
C LEU A 187 35.67 -32.66 10.73
N ASP A 188 36.99 -32.58 10.89
CA ASP A 188 37.92 -33.70 10.81
C ASP A 188 38.00 -34.44 12.15
N PHE A 189 38.00 -35.76 12.06
CA PHE A 189 38.15 -36.66 13.21
C PHE A 189 39.28 -37.64 12.94
N PRO A 190 40.07 -38.03 13.96
CA PRO A 190 40.95 -39.16 13.83
C PRO A 190 40.19 -40.43 13.42
N VAL A 191 40.89 -41.36 12.78
CA VAL A 191 40.27 -42.58 12.23
C VAL A 191 39.49 -43.32 13.32
N ASN A 192 38.23 -43.64 13.02
CA ASN A 192 37.31 -44.35 13.91
C ASN A 192 37.12 -43.67 15.29
N LYS A 193 37.27 -42.34 15.37
CA LYS A 193 36.98 -41.54 16.56
C LYS A 193 35.83 -40.56 16.30
N THR A 194 35.16 -40.20 17.39
CA THR A 194 34.05 -39.24 17.43
C THR A 194 34.37 -37.99 18.24
N VAL A 195 35.53 -37.94 18.90
CA VAL A 195 35.95 -36.80 19.73
C VAL A 195 36.44 -35.66 18.85
N ILE A 196 35.94 -34.45 19.09
CA ILE A 196 36.42 -33.23 18.44
C ILE A 196 37.71 -32.77 19.10
N TYR A 197 38.73 -32.57 18.29
CA TYR A 197 39.97 -31.89 18.66
C TYR A 197 40.00 -30.56 17.93
N PRO A 198 39.86 -29.41 18.62
CA PRO A 198 39.74 -28.10 17.96
C PRO A 198 40.90 -27.76 17.03
N GLU A 199 42.13 -28.10 17.40
CA GLU A 199 43.33 -27.83 16.58
C GLU A 199 43.68 -28.96 15.59
N TYR A 200 42.82 -29.97 15.45
CA TYR A 200 43.07 -31.05 14.51
C TYR A 200 42.73 -30.61 13.09
N ARG A 201 43.78 -30.50 12.25
CA ARG A 201 43.66 -30.14 10.83
C ARG A 201 42.94 -28.81 10.64
N ARG A 202 41.76 -28.82 10.00
CA ARG A 202 40.97 -27.62 9.69
C ARG A 202 39.87 -27.31 10.71
N ASN A 203 39.80 -28.06 11.81
CA ASN A 203 38.75 -27.89 12.81
C ASN A 203 38.71 -26.48 13.39
N THR A 204 39.85 -25.82 13.57
CA THR A 204 39.90 -24.45 14.08
C THR A 204 39.08 -23.50 13.22
N ALA A 205 39.21 -23.61 11.89
CA ALA A 205 38.47 -22.80 10.92
C ALA A 205 37.00 -23.21 10.82
N GLU A 206 36.69 -24.50 10.81
CA GLU A 206 35.31 -24.99 10.72
C GLU A 206 34.49 -24.66 11.98
N LEU A 207 35.07 -24.82 13.17
CA LEU A 207 34.45 -24.41 14.42
C LEU A 207 34.29 -22.88 14.50
N ALA A 208 35.24 -22.10 13.98
CA ALA A 208 35.12 -20.64 13.92
C ALA A 208 33.91 -20.18 13.09
N LYS A 209 33.54 -20.89 12.00
CA LYS A 209 32.33 -20.58 11.21
C LYS A 209 31.04 -20.76 12.03
N ILE A 210 30.95 -21.88 12.76
CA ILE A 210 29.80 -22.16 13.62
C ILE A 210 29.71 -21.10 14.73
N ARG A 211 30.85 -20.81 15.39
CA ARG A 211 30.93 -19.78 16.43
C ARG A 211 30.52 -18.42 15.92
N ALA A 212 31.01 -17.99 14.76
CA ALA A 212 30.62 -16.71 14.16
C ALA A 212 29.10 -16.59 13.94
N THR A 213 28.44 -17.69 13.56
CA THR A 213 26.96 -17.71 13.42
C THR A 213 26.28 -17.54 14.78
N ILE A 214 26.72 -18.27 15.80
CA ILE A 214 26.16 -18.21 17.16
C ILE A 214 26.43 -16.86 17.81
N ASP A 215 27.64 -16.32 17.66
CA ASP A 215 28.11 -15.07 18.25
C ASP A 215 27.34 -13.88 17.66
N THR A 216 27.09 -13.89 16.34
CA THR A 216 26.23 -12.88 15.69
C THR A 216 24.88 -12.77 16.38
N ILE A 217 24.31 -13.90 16.80
CA ILE A 217 23.02 -13.92 17.50
C ILE A 217 23.17 -13.56 18.98
N ARG A 218 24.19 -14.08 19.66
CA ARG A 218 24.40 -13.83 21.10
C ARG A 218 24.80 -12.41 21.44
N THR A 219 25.53 -11.73 20.55
CA THR A 219 25.99 -10.35 20.78
C THR A 219 24.86 -9.33 20.57
N ASP A 220 23.82 -9.67 19.81
CA ASP A 220 22.64 -8.81 19.66
C ASP A 220 21.69 -9.01 20.84
N LYS A 221 21.54 -7.96 21.67
CA LYS A 221 20.67 -7.96 22.85
C LYS A 221 19.19 -8.19 22.55
N ASP A 222 18.76 -8.00 21.30
CA ASP A 222 17.36 -8.13 20.90
C ASP A 222 17.03 -9.54 20.41
N PHE A 223 18.04 -10.41 20.31
CA PHE A 223 17.91 -11.77 19.81
C PHE A 223 17.98 -12.80 20.93
N SER A 224 17.27 -13.91 20.76
CA SER A 224 17.31 -15.04 21.68
C SER A 224 17.30 -16.34 20.92
N ILE A 225 18.31 -17.18 21.12
CA ILE A 225 18.38 -18.52 20.51
C ILE A 225 17.30 -19.38 21.14
N THR A 226 16.57 -20.10 20.29
CA THR A 226 15.44 -20.95 20.70
C THR A 226 15.67 -22.41 20.39
N ARG A 227 16.53 -22.71 19.41
CA ARG A 227 16.95 -24.08 19.07
C ARG A 227 18.25 -24.08 18.26
N ILE A 228 19.08 -25.10 18.48
CA ILE A 228 20.23 -25.43 17.63
C ILE A 228 20.00 -26.84 17.08
N SER A 229 19.81 -26.95 15.77
CA SER A 229 19.65 -28.23 15.09
C SER A 229 20.97 -28.64 14.46
N LEU A 230 21.40 -29.88 14.69
CA LEU A 230 22.63 -30.45 14.13
C LEU A 230 22.29 -31.75 13.40
N LYS A 231 22.74 -31.88 12.15
CA LYS A 231 22.59 -33.10 11.36
C LYS A 231 23.92 -33.52 10.75
N GLY A 232 24.53 -34.56 11.31
CA GLY A 232 25.81 -35.08 10.83
C GLY A 232 25.66 -36.18 9.79
N TYR A 233 26.59 -36.21 8.85
CA TYR A 233 26.66 -37.21 7.80
C TYR A 233 28.04 -37.88 7.72
N ALA A 234 28.04 -39.08 7.17
CA ALA A 234 29.21 -39.84 6.77
C ALA A 234 29.23 -40.02 5.24
N SER A 235 30.41 -40.34 4.71
CA SER A 235 30.57 -40.85 3.35
C SER A 235 30.09 -42.30 3.26
N PRO A 236 29.56 -42.74 2.11
CA PRO A 236 29.16 -44.12 1.88
C PRO A 236 30.40 -44.97 1.55
N GLU A 237 31.20 -45.25 2.58
CA GLU A 237 32.36 -46.14 2.49
C GLU A 237 32.44 -47.04 3.72
N GLY A 238 32.73 -48.32 3.51
CA GLY A 238 32.70 -49.30 4.61
C GLY A 238 31.28 -49.76 4.93
N ARG A 239 31.00 -50.02 6.21
CA ARG A 239 29.70 -50.57 6.64
C ARG A 239 28.75 -49.46 7.07
N TYR A 240 27.53 -49.47 6.54
CA TYR A 240 26.46 -48.53 6.84
C TYR A 240 26.24 -48.36 8.36
N ALA A 241 26.13 -49.46 9.10
CA ALA A 241 25.94 -49.42 10.54
C ALA A 241 27.09 -48.71 11.30
N ALA A 242 28.34 -48.79 10.79
CA ALA A 242 29.46 -48.07 11.36
C ALA A 242 29.39 -46.57 11.02
N ASN A 243 28.97 -46.24 9.80
CA ASN A 243 28.79 -44.87 9.34
C ASN A 243 27.66 -44.14 10.09
N VAL A 244 26.55 -44.83 10.37
CA VAL A 244 25.48 -44.34 11.25
C VAL A 244 26.05 -43.98 12.63
N ARG A 245 26.70 -44.94 13.31
CA ARG A 245 27.30 -44.74 14.63
C ARG A 245 28.32 -43.59 14.66
N LEU A 246 29.16 -43.48 13.63
CA LEU A 246 30.15 -42.41 13.52
C LEU A 246 29.48 -41.05 13.29
N SER A 247 28.47 -40.98 12.42
CA SER A 247 27.73 -39.74 12.16
C SER A 247 26.99 -39.25 13.42
N GLU A 248 26.36 -40.16 14.17
CA GLU A 248 25.73 -39.89 15.47
C GLU A 248 26.72 -39.36 16.49
N GLY A 249 27.76 -40.15 16.79
CA GLY A 249 28.71 -39.78 17.83
C GLY A 249 29.49 -38.49 17.53
N ARG A 250 29.74 -38.18 16.25
CA ARG A 250 30.37 -36.91 15.84
C ARG A 250 29.42 -35.72 15.99
N THR A 251 28.13 -35.93 15.71
CA THR A 251 27.09 -34.90 15.91
C THR A 251 26.93 -34.61 17.40
N ASP A 252 26.91 -35.64 18.24
CA ASP A 252 26.84 -35.49 19.70
C ASP A 252 28.10 -34.83 20.26
N ALA A 253 29.29 -35.16 19.76
CA ALA A 253 30.51 -34.47 20.17
C ALA A 253 30.51 -32.97 19.82
N LEU A 254 29.89 -32.59 18.69
CA LEU A 254 29.71 -31.18 18.34
C LEU A 254 28.71 -30.50 19.27
N LYS A 255 27.60 -31.16 19.60
CA LYS A 255 26.66 -30.68 20.61
C LYS A 255 27.38 -30.44 21.94
N ASP A 256 28.15 -31.40 22.43
CA ASP A 256 28.86 -31.30 23.71
C ASP A 256 29.91 -30.17 23.68
N TYR A 257 30.63 -30.02 22.57
CA TYR A 257 31.55 -28.91 22.36
C TYR A 257 30.84 -27.56 22.48
N LEU A 258 29.73 -27.37 21.78
CA LEU A 258 28.97 -26.11 21.81
C LEU A 258 28.31 -25.86 23.16
N MET A 259 27.84 -26.91 23.84
CA MET A 259 27.33 -26.80 25.21
C MET A 259 28.41 -26.30 26.18
N SER A 260 29.61 -26.87 26.11
CA SER A 260 30.73 -26.46 26.96
C SER A 260 31.22 -25.04 26.65
N GLU A 261 31.33 -24.69 25.36
CA GLU A 261 31.83 -23.38 24.91
C GLU A 261 30.90 -22.25 25.34
N TYR A 262 29.59 -22.45 25.18
CA TYR A 262 28.59 -21.40 25.35
C TYR A 262 27.76 -21.51 26.63
N GLY A 263 27.90 -22.60 27.39
CA GLY A 263 27.07 -22.90 28.56
C GLY A 263 25.61 -23.19 28.19
N PHE A 264 25.35 -23.73 26.99
CA PHE A 264 23.99 -24.02 26.55
C PHE A 264 23.42 -25.27 27.23
N GLU A 265 22.12 -25.23 27.52
CA GLU A 265 21.40 -26.41 28.01
C GLU A 265 21.19 -27.44 26.89
N ALA A 266 21.21 -28.73 27.26
CA ALA A 266 20.95 -29.82 26.33
C ALA A 266 19.57 -29.73 25.65
N SER A 267 18.60 -29.10 26.33
CA SER A 267 17.22 -28.88 25.86
C SER A 267 17.15 -28.02 24.59
N LEU A 268 18.16 -27.17 24.36
CA LEU A 268 18.27 -26.29 23.19
C LEU A 268 18.63 -27.04 21.91
N PHE A 269 19.22 -28.23 22.02
CA PHE A 269 19.75 -28.98 20.89
C PHE A 269 18.75 -29.99 20.33
N ARG A 270 18.74 -30.14 19.01
CA ARG A 270 18.12 -31.27 18.31
C ARG A 270 19.18 -31.89 17.40
N THR A 271 19.59 -33.12 17.71
CA THR A 271 20.55 -33.88 16.90
C THR A 271 19.82 -34.89 16.02
N ASN A 272 20.30 -35.05 14.79
CA ASN A 272 19.77 -36.03 13.85
C ASN A 272 20.93 -36.76 13.16
N ALA A 273 20.86 -38.08 13.13
CA ALA A 273 21.78 -38.93 12.39
C ALA A 273 21.42 -38.91 10.90
N GLY A 274 22.20 -38.18 10.10
CA GLY A 274 22.05 -38.19 8.65
C GLY A 274 22.54 -39.48 7.98
N ALA A 275 23.21 -40.37 8.73
CA ALA A 275 23.84 -41.60 8.22
C ALA A 275 24.77 -41.28 7.04
N GLU A 276 24.67 -42.02 5.93
CA GLU A 276 25.45 -41.79 4.72
C GLU A 276 24.80 -40.72 3.81
N ASN A 277 25.60 -39.76 3.34
CA ASN A 277 25.11 -38.68 2.48
C ASN A 277 24.94 -39.09 1.01
N TRP A 278 24.04 -40.03 0.74
CA TRP A 278 23.72 -40.50 -0.61
C TRP A 278 23.19 -39.38 -1.51
N ALA A 279 22.41 -38.44 -0.96
CA ALA A 279 21.92 -37.28 -1.70
C ALA A 279 23.08 -36.35 -2.15
N GLY A 280 24.05 -36.12 -1.28
CA GLY A 280 25.27 -35.39 -1.59
C GLY A 280 26.13 -36.09 -2.64
N LEU A 281 26.29 -37.43 -2.53
CA LEU A 281 27.00 -38.23 -3.53
C LEU A 281 26.31 -38.12 -4.90
N ARG A 282 24.99 -38.29 -4.94
CA ARG A 282 24.19 -38.15 -6.15
C ARG A 282 24.40 -36.79 -6.82
N LYS A 283 24.32 -35.71 -6.04
CA LYS A 283 24.52 -34.33 -6.52
C LYS A 283 25.92 -34.14 -7.11
N TYR A 284 26.96 -34.66 -6.43
CA TYR A 284 28.33 -34.59 -6.92
C TYR A 284 28.49 -35.35 -8.24
N VAL A 285 28.06 -36.61 -8.29
CA VAL A 285 28.18 -37.45 -9.50
C VAL A 285 27.45 -36.79 -10.68
N ALA A 286 26.23 -36.26 -10.45
CA ALA A 286 25.45 -35.56 -11.47
C ALA A 286 26.17 -34.35 -12.09
N GLN A 287 27.09 -33.72 -11.35
CA GLN A 287 27.87 -32.55 -11.79
C GLN A 287 29.30 -32.89 -12.21
N SER A 288 29.73 -34.13 -12.01
CA SER A 288 31.09 -34.59 -12.29
C SER A 288 31.34 -34.91 -13.77
N GLY A 289 32.62 -34.98 -14.14
CA GLY A 289 33.09 -35.47 -15.44
C GLY A 289 33.47 -36.96 -15.44
N LEU A 290 32.89 -37.77 -14.56
CA LEU A 290 33.19 -39.21 -14.49
C LEU A 290 32.69 -39.91 -15.77
N ALA A 291 33.51 -40.83 -16.31
CA ALA A 291 33.23 -41.49 -17.60
C ALA A 291 32.02 -42.44 -17.55
N ASP A 292 31.69 -42.94 -16.36
CA ASP A 292 30.62 -43.90 -16.05
C ASP A 292 29.55 -43.29 -15.13
N LYS A 293 29.43 -41.96 -15.16
CA LYS A 293 28.51 -41.16 -14.35
C LYS A 293 27.07 -41.70 -14.35
N GLU A 294 26.50 -41.96 -15.53
CA GLU A 294 25.10 -42.38 -15.68
C GLU A 294 24.86 -43.75 -15.04
N ALA A 295 25.83 -44.66 -15.14
CA ALA A 295 25.77 -45.97 -14.52
C ALA A 295 25.85 -45.87 -12.98
N ILE A 296 26.74 -45.03 -12.47
CA ILE A 296 26.87 -44.78 -11.03
C ILE A 296 25.58 -44.14 -10.47
N LEU A 297 24.98 -43.19 -11.19
CA LEU A 297 23.70 -42.58 -10.78
C LEU A 297 22.58 -43.62 -10.72
N ALA A 298 22.51 -44.55 -11.68
CA ALA A 298 21.53 -45.64 -11.66
C ALA A 298 21.70 -46.56 -10.45
N ILE A 299 22.94 -46.79 -9.98
CA ILE A 299 23.20 -47.56 -8.74
C ILE A 299 22.77 -46.75 -7.51
N ILE A 300 23.07 -45.45 -7.46
CA ILE A 300 22.68 -44.59 -6.33
C ILE A 300 21.15 -44.53 -6.18
N ASP A 301 20.45 -44.40 -7.31
CA ASP A 301 19.00 -44.27 -7.39
C ASP A 301 18.26 -45.64 -7.31
N SER A 302 18.98 -46.75 -7.17
CA SER A 302 18.36 -48.08 -7.05
C SER A 302 17.73 -48.31 -5.67
N GLU A 303 16.94 -49.38 -5.53
CA GLU A 303 16.36 -49.81 -4.24
C GLU A 303 17.29 -50.75 -3.46
N GLU A 304 18.56 -50.87 -3.86
CA GLU A 304 19.54 -51.71 -3.15
C GLU A 304 19.89 -51.13 -1.77
N GLU A 305 20.23 -52.02 -0.83
CA GLU A 305 20.73 -51.59 0.49
C GLU A 305 22.03 -50.77 0.34
N PRO A 306 22.30 -49.78 1.23
CA PRO A 306 23.46 -48.88 1.11
C PRO A 306 24.81 -49.59 0.92
N ASP A 307 25.06 -50.66 1.68
CA ASP A 307 26.29 -51.45 1.58
C ASP A 307 26.41 -52.15 0.21
N ALA A 308 25.29 -52.59 -0.37
CA ALA A 308 25.28 -53.23 -1.68
C ALA A 308 25.58 -52.21 -2.79
N LYS A 309 24.97 -51.02 -2.72
CA LYS A 309 25.26 -49.89 -3.62
C LYS A 309 26.74 -49.53 -3.61
N GLU A 310 27.30 -49.32 -2.42
CA GLU A 310 28.71 -48.96 -2.24
C GLU A 310 29.64 -50.03 -2.84
N GLN A 311 29.41 -51.30 -2.52
CA GLN A 311 30.23 -52.41 -3.00
C GLN A 311 30.11 -52.57 -4.52
N ARG A 312 28.94 -52.30 -5.09
CA ARG A 312 28.71 -52.37 -6.52
C ARG A 312 29.46 -51.25 -7.24
N ILE A 313 29.35 -50.01 -6.78
CA ILE A 313 30.14 -48.87 -7.31
C ILE A 313 31.63 -49.18 -7.21
N ARG A 314 32.10 -49.70 -6.07
CA ARG A 314 33.51 -50.04 -5.86
C ARG A 314 34.03 -51.13 -6.81
N ARG A 315 33.21 -52.14 -7.11
CA ARG A 315 33.59 -53.29 -7.97
C ARG A 315 33.49 -52.96 -9.46
N GLU A 316 32.37 -52.37 -9.88
CA GLU A 316 32.05 -52.11 -11.29
C GLU A 316 32.72 -50.83 -11.81
N HIS A 317 32.96 -49.85 -10.93
CA HIS A 317 33.41 -48.50 -11.29
C HIS A 317 34.69 -48.10 -10.54
N ALA A 318 35.67 -49.00 -10.49
CA ALA A 318 36.86 -48.86 -9.63
C ALA A 318 37.71 -47.60 -9.88
N ALA A 319 37.79 -47.10 -11.12
CA ALA A 319 38.52 -45.87 -11.43
C ALA A 319 37.80 -44.64 -10.86
N SER A 320 36.50 -44.52 -11.14
CA SER A 320 35.65 -43.45 -10.62
C SER A 320 35.49 -43.50 -9.10
N TYR A 321 35.42 -44.71 -8.51
CA TYR A 321 35.40 -44.88 -7.06
C TYR A 321 36.66 -44.33 -6.37
N ARG A 322 37.86 -44.44 -6.99
CA ARG A 322 39.07 -43.78 -6.45
C ARG A 322 38.95 -42.26 -6.47
N THR A 323 38.41 -41.69 -7.55
CA THR A 323 38.13 -40.25 -7.64
C THR A 323 37.11 -39.81 -6.59
N LEU A 324 36.04 -40.59 -6.40
CA LEU A 324 35.03 -40.31 -5.37
C LEU A 324 35.63 -40.35 -3.96
N LEU A 325 36.47 -41.34 -3.65
CA LEU A 325 37.18 -41.44 -2.37
C LEU A 325 38.07 -40.22 -2.08
N GLN A 326 38.73 -39.69 -3.11
CA GLN A 326 39.68 -38.58 -2.96
C GLN A 326 38.98 -37.22 -2.92
N ASP A 327 38.03 -37.00 -3.84
CA ASP A 327 37.53 -35.65 -4.15
C ASP A 327 36.12 -35.42 -3.59
N CYS A 328 35.29 -36.46 -3.46
CA CYS A 328 33.89 -36.35 -3.05
C CYS A 328 33.68 -36.71 -1.58
N TYR A 329 34.10 -37.92 -1.17
CA TYR A 329 33.76 -38.49 0.13
C TYR A 329 34.21 -37.64 1.32
N PRO A 330 35.39 -36.97 1.30
CA PRO A 330 35.74 -36.03 2.36
C PRO A 330 34.76 -34.87 2.54
N ALA A 331 34.10 -34.41 1.46
CA ALA A 331 33.08 -33.37 1.52
C ALA A 331 31.70 -33.90 1.94
N LEU A 332 31.46 -35.20 1.85
CA LEU A 332 30.22 -35.82 2.35
C LEU A 332 30.22 -35.97 3.88
N ARG A 333 31.41 -36.02 4.50
CA ARG A 333 31.61 -36.05 5.95
C ARG A 333 31.45 -34.64 6.53
N ARG A 334 30.21 -34.22 6.76
CA ARG A 334 29.88 -32.87 7.24
C ARG A 334 28.74 -32.88 8.25
N THR A 335 28.63 -31.80 9.01
CA THR A 335 27.47 -31.52 9.87
C THR A 335 26.78 -30.26 9.38
N ASP A 336 25.51 -30.40 9.02
CA ASP A 336 24.65 -29.28 8.71
C ASP A 336 24.08 -28.74 10.03
N TYR A 337 24.17 -27.43 10.26
CA TYR A 337 23.65 -26.80 11.47
C TYR A 337 22.65 -25.70 11.15
N THR A 338 21.66 -25.53 12.02
CA THR A 338 20.69 -24.44 11.96
C THR A 338 20.49 -23.87 13.35
N VAL A 339 20.66 -22.56 13.52
CA VAL A 339 20.39 -21.82 14.75
C VAL A 339 19.09 -21.05 14.57
N ASP A 340 18.02 -21.52 15.20
CA ASP A 340 16.74 -20.82 15.25
C ASP A 340 16.75 -19.81 16.40
N TYR A 341 16.38 -18.57 16.11
CA TYR A 341 16.33 -17.50 17.08
C TYR A 341 15.10 -16.64 16.88
N VAL A 342 14.78 -15.85 17.89
CA VAL A 342 13.68 -14.90 17.86
C VAL A 342 14.16 -13.51 18.15
N ILE A 343 13.53 -12.55 17.50
CA ILE A 343 13.73 -11.13 17.74
C ILE A 343 12.60 -10.68 18.67
N ARG A 344 12.94 -10.02 19.78
CA ARG A 344 11.91 -9.45 20.67
C ARG A 344 11.05 -8.41 19.95
N GLY A 345 9.87 -8.14 20.50
CA GLY A 345 9.07 -6.98 20.08
C GLY A 345 9.77 -5.67 20.43
N PHE A 346 9.60 -4.67 19.58
CA PHE A 346 10.04 -3.30 19.81
C PHE A 346 8.82 -2.43 20.10
N ASN A 347 8.94 -1.53 21.08
CA ASN A 347 7.95 -0.46 21.20
C ASN A 347 8.15 0.57 20.08
N VAL A 348 7.20 1.50 19.93
CA VAL A 348 7.20 2.46 18.82
C VAL A 348 8.46 3.34 18.77
N GLU A 349 8.98 3.78 19.93
CA GLU A 349 10.17 4.63 19.99
C GLU A 349 11.45 3.85 19.64
N GLU A 350 11.56 2.60 20.09
CA GLU A 350 12.64 1.72 19.66
C GLU A 350 12.54 1.41 18.16
N ALA A 351 11.34 1.14 17.66
CA ALA A 351 11.10 0.80 16.27
C ALA A 351 11.47 1.94 15.30
N LYS A 352 11.30 3.21 15.71
CA LYS A 352 11.77 4.39 14.96
C LYS A 352 13.29 4.40 14.74
N GLU A 353 14.07 3.87 15.67
CA GLU A 353 15.53 3.76 15.52
C GLU A 353 15.93 2.50 14.76
N VAL A 354 15.22 1.39 15.00
CA VAL A 354 15.47 0.11 14.32
C VAL A 354 15.17 0.23 12.82
N ILE A 355 14.10 0.93 12.41
CA ILE A 355 13.75 1.06 10.98
C ILE A 355 14.80 1.80 10.15
N LYS A 356 15.61 2.66 10.80
CA LYS A 356 16.70 3.42 10.14
C LYS A 356 17.94 2.56 9.91
N THR A 357 18.18 1.57 10.76
CA THR A 357 19.46 0.85 10.85
C THR A 357 19.37 -0.63 10.45
N ARG A 358 18.31 -1.32 10.88
CA ARG A 358 18.06 -2.75 10.63
C ARG A 358 16.56 -3.04 10.48
N PRO A 359 15.89 -2.43 9.49
CA PRO A 359 14.44 -2.54 9.31
C PRO A 359 13.95 -3.98 9.13
N GLN A 360 14.79 -4.90 8.65
CA GLN A 360 14.48 -6.34 8.53
C GLN A 360 14.18 -7.04 9.87
N ASN A 361 14.50 -6.39 11.00
CA ASN A 361 14.21 -6.90 12.34
C ASN A 361 12.83 -6.48 12.86
N LEU A 362 12.15 -5.56 12.17
CA LEU A 362 10.79 -5.14 12.49
C LEU A 362 9.77 -6.04 11.81
N SER A 363 8.65 -6.27 12.48
CA SER A 363 7.45 -6.81 11.83
C SER A 363 6.74 -5.71 11.04
N LEU A 364 5.89 -6.12 10.10
CA LEU A 364 5.06 -5.19 9.35
C LEU A 364 4.15 -4.35 10.27
N GLN A 365 3.64 -4.93 11.37
CA GLN A 365 2.85 -4.22 12.37
C GLN A 365 3.67 -3.16 13.11
N GLU A 366 4.92 -3.46 13.50
CA GLU A 366 5.80 -2.49 14.16
C GLU A 366 6.12 -1.32 13.23
N MET A 367 6.36 -1.60 11.94
CA MET A 367 6.52 -0.55 10.92
C MET A 367 5.25 0.29 10.81
N PHE A 368 4.07 -0.33 10.74
CA PHE A 368 2.80 0.39 10.68
C PHE A 368 2.59 1.31 11.90
N ALA A 369 2.91 0.84 13.11
CA ALA A 369 2.84 1.65 14.32
C ALA A 369 3.81 2.84 14.29
N VAL A 370 5.00 2.69 13.68
CA VAL A 370 5.92 3.81 13.43
C VAL A 370 5.30 4.82 12.45
N ALA A 371 4.71 4.37 11.35
CA ALA A 371 4.04 5.27 10.39
C ALA A 371 2.95 6.11 11.07
N GLN A 372 2.16 5.52 11.98
CA GLN A 372 1.11 6.22 12.72
C GLN A 372 1.62 7.35 13.63
N THR A 373 2.92 7.45 13.88
CA THR A 373 3.51 8.58 14.63
C THR A 373 3.82 9.79 13.76
N TYR A 374 3.76 9.64 12.44
CA TYR A 374 4.03 10.70 11.48
C TYR A 374 2.74 11.23 10.89
N GLN A 375 2.77 12.48 10.40
CA GLN A 375 1.66 13.04 9.66
C GLN A 375 1.48 12.24 8.35
N PRO A 376 0.25 11.80 8.02
CA PRO A 376 -0.04 11.18 6.71
C PRO A 376 0.47 12.06 5.56
N GLY A 377 1.06 11.46 4.54
CA GLY A 377 1.69 12.14 3.42
C GLY A 377 3.09 12.72 3.65
N SER A 378 3.59 12.77 4.88
CA SER A 378 4.97 13.25 5.16
C SER A 378 6.05 12.33 4.58
N GLU A 379 7.28 12.83 4.41
CA GLU A 379 8.40 12.03 3.87
C GLU A 379 8.69 10.81 4.76
N ASP A 380 8.70 10.98 6.09
CA ASP A 380 8.93 9.89 7.03
C ASP A 380 7.80 8.85 6.99
N PHE A 381 6.54 9.29 6.95
CA PHE A 381 5.38 8.40 6.78
C PHE A 381 5.51 7.54 5.53
N ASN A 382 5.79 8.19 4.39
CA ASN A 382 5.97 7.53 3.10
C ASN A 382 7.14 6.55 3.10
N ARG A 383 8.26 6.93 3.70
CA ARG A 383 9.47 6.09 3.80
C ARG A 383 9.21 4.79 4.54
N VAL A 384 8.36 4.80 5.58
CA VAL A 384 8.01 3.58 6.31
C VAL A 384 7.35 2.56 5.38
N PHE A 385 6.38 2.98 4.58
CA PHE A 385 5.69 2.07 3.65
C PHE A 385 6.59 1.62 2.50
N ASP A 386 7.48 2.49 2.00
CA ASP A 386 8.48 2.12 1.00
C ASP A 386 9.44 1.03 1.51
N ILE A 387 9.84 1.11 2.79
CA ILE A 387 10.66 0.07 3.45
C ILE A 387 9.85 -1.21 3.62
N ALA A 388 8.61 -1.11 4.11
CA ALA A 388 7.73 -2.24 4.37
C ALA A 388 7.51 -3.07 3.10
N VAL A 389 7.12 -2.45 1.98
CA VAL A 389 6.84 -3.18 0.74
C VAL A 389 8.09 -3.78 0.09
N ARG A 390 9.29 -3.24 0.36
CA ARG A 390 10.56 -3.86 -0.09
C ARG A 390 10.92 -5.10 0.72
N LEU A 391 10.62 -5.12 2.00
CA LEU A 391 10.89 -6.25 2.89
C LEU A 391 9.81 -7.33 2.82
N TYR A 392 8.58 -6.94 2.48
CA TYR A 392 7.41 -7.80 2.36
C TYR A 392 6.74 -7.65 0.97
N PRO A 393 7.45 -7.95 -0.14
CA PRO A 393 7.00 -7.63 -1.50
C PRO A 393 5.75 -8.39 -1.95
N ASP A 394 5.44 -9.51 -1.31
CA ASP A 394 4.30 -10.36 -1.66
C ASP A 394 3.20 -10.33 -0.57
N ASP A 395 3.36 -9.50 0.47
CA ASP A 395 2.33 -9.32 1.49
C ASP A 395 1.23 -8.35 0.99
N PRO A 396 -0.05 -8.75 0.97
CA PRO A 396 -1.10 -7.92 0.41
C PRO A 396 -1.38 -6.66 1.24
N VAL A 397 -1.18 -6.68 2.56
CA VAL A 397 -1.38 -5.51 3.42
C VAL A 397 -0.26 -4.51 3.24
N ALA A 398 0.99 -4.96 3.13
CA ALA A 398 2.13 -4.10 2.82
C ALA A 398 1.94 -3.37 1.49
N ASN A 399 1.52 -4.11 0.45
CA ASN A 399 1.25 -3.57 -0.87
C ASN A 399 0.07 -2.58 -0.86
N LEU A 400 -1.04 -2.89 -0.18
CA LEU A 400 -2.17 -1.97 -0.03
C LEU A 400 -1.76 -0.66 0.64
N ASN A 401 -1.10 -0.74 1.79
CA ASN A 401 -0.74 0.44 2.55
C ASN A 401 0.30 1.31 1.81
N ALA A 402 1.24 0.69 1.08
CA ALA A 402 2.15 1.41 0.20
C ALA A 402 1.42 2.09 -0.97
N ALA A 403 0.41 1.44 -1.56
CA ALA A 403 -0.43 2.05 -2.57
C ALA A 403 -1.20 3.27 -2.02
N ASN A 404 -1.76 3.17 -0.81
CA ASN A 404 -2.42 4.31 -0.15
C ASN A 404 -1.45 5.49 0.02
N ALA A 405 -0.24 5.25 0.53
CA ALA A 405 0.78 6.30 0.69
C ALA A 405 1.22 6.93 -0.66
N LEU A 406 1.11 6.20 -1.76
CA LEU A 406 1.32 6.73 -3.11
C LEU A 406 0.13 7.56 -3.62
N LEU A 407 -1.10 7.16 -3.29
CA LEU A 407 -2.29 7.92 -3.63
C LEU A 407 -2.35 9.25 -2.87
N GLU A 408 -1.88 9.30 -1.62
CA GLU A 408 -1.77 10.57 -0.86
C GLU A 408 -0.90 11.62 -1.54
N ARG A 409 0.11 11.19 -2.32
CA ARG A 409 1.00 12.07 -3.08
C ARG A 409 0.64 12.19 -4.56
N GLY A 410 -0.55 11.72 -4.95
CA GLY A 410 -1.05 11.79 -6.33
C GLY A 410 -0.39 10.84 -7.32
N ALA A 411 0.36 9.83 -6.86
CA ALA A 411 1.09 8.88 -7.71
C ALA A 411 0.24 7.65 -8.10
N ALA A 412 -0.93 7.90 -8.69
CA ALA A 412 -1.94 6.86 -8.97
C ALA A 412 -1.43 5.72 -9.86
N GLU A 413 -0.68 6.02 -10.92
CA GLU A 413 -0.09 5.00 -11.82
C GLU A 413 0.86 4.05 -11.08
N LEU A 414 1.66 4.57 -10.15
CA LEU A 414 2.56 3.76 -9.35
C LEU A 414 1.79 2.96 -8.29
N ALA A 415 0.77 3.55 -7.68
CA ALA A 415 -0.10 2.87 -6.72
C ALA A 415 -0.78 1.63 -7.34
N LEU A 416 -1.21 1.70 -8.60
CA LEU A 416 -1.85 0.57 -9.28
C LEU A 416 -0.95 -0.67 -9.36
N LYS A 417 0.36 -0.50 -9.53
CA LYS A 417 1.32 -1.63 -9.55
C LYS A 417 1.38 -2.38 -8.22
N TYR A 418 1.26 -1.65 -7.11
CA TYR A 418 1.18 -2.26 -5.79
C TYR A 418 -0.21 -2.86 -5.53
N LEU A 419 -1.27 -2.23 -6.04
CA LEU A 419 -2.63 -2.74 -5.93
C LEU A 419 -2.84 -4.08 -6.66
N GLU A 420 -2.03 -4.43 -7.67
CA GLU A 420 -2.03 -5.77 -8.27
C GLU A 420 -1.72 -6.87 -7.25
N LYS A 421 -0.94 -6.56 -6.21
CA LYS A 421 -0.54 -7.49 -5.14
C LYS A 421 -1.32 -7.31 -3.85
N ALA A 422 -2.23 -6.35 -3.78
CA ALA A 422 -2.97 -5.98 -2.56
C ALA A 422 -4.18 -6.88 -2.24
N GLY A 423 -4.50 -7.85 -3.12
CA GLY A 423 -5.69 -8.70 -3.00
C GLY A 423 -7.01 -7.93 -3.16
N ASP A 424 -8.11 -8.55 -2.76
CA ASP A 424 -9.48 -8.07 -3.04
C ASP A 424 -10.26 -7.66 -1.78
N THR A 425 -9.55 -7.05 -0.82
CA THR A 425 -10.21 -6.49 0.37
C THR A 425 -11.04 -5.24 0.00
N PRO A 426 -12.11 -4.91 0.75
CA PRO A 426 -12.86 -3.68 0.53
C PRO A 426 -11.99 -2.41 0.58
N GLN A 427 -10.94 -2.39 1.40
CA GLN A 427 -9.96 -1.31 1.46
C GLN A 427 -9.12 -1.21 0.18
N ALA A 428 -8.73 -2.34 -0.40
CA ALA A 428 -8.07 -2.37 -1.69
C ALA A 428 -8.99 -1.91 -2.83
N ASP A 429 -10.27 -2.26 -2.79
CA ASP A 429 -11.28 -1.70 -3.71
C ASP A 429 -11.41 -0.18 -3.52
N ASN A 430 -11.44 0.34 -2.29
CA ASN A 430 -11.43 1.80 -2.06
C ASN A 430 -10.19 2.46 -2.70
N ALA A 431 -9.00 1.90 -2.47
CA ALA A 431 -7.76 2.42 -3.02
C ALA A 431 -7.73 2.39 -4.56
N ARG A 432 -8.24 1.31 -5.19
CA ARG A 432 -8.43 1.24 -6.65
C ARG A 432 -9.39 2.31 -7.15
N GLY A 433 -10.50 2.51 -6.45
CA GLY A 433 -11.47 3.57 -6.73
C GLY A 433 -10.84 4.95 -6.74
N VAL A 434 -10.08 5.28 -5.68
CA VAL A 434 -9.32 6.54 -5.58
C VAL A 434 -8.31 6.69 -6.72
N ALA A 435 -7.57 5.63 -7.05
CA ALA A 435 -6.63 5.64 -8.18
C ALA A 435 -7.34 5.96 -9.50
N MET A 436 -8.52 5.37 -9.74
CA MET A 436 -9.31 5.64 -10.93
C MET A 436 -9.83 7.08 -10.98
N ILE A 437 -10.22 7.69 -9.84
CA ILE A 437 -10.58 9.12 -9.80
C ILE A 437 -9.41 9.98 -10.25
N MET A 438 -8.21 9.72 -9.73
CA MET A 438 -7.00 10.48 -10.07
C MET A 438 -6.56 10.32 -11.53
N LEU A 439 -6.97 9.23 -12.17
CA LEU A 439 -6.74 8.95 -13.59
C LEU A 439 -7.93 9.34 -14.47
N GLU A 440 -8.93 10.04 -13.91
CA GLU A 440 -10.15 10.49 -14.61
C GLU A 440 -10.99 9.34 -15.22
N ARG A 441 -10.86 8.13 -14.68
CA ARG A 441 -11.60 6.92 -15.08
C ARG A 441 -12.84 6.72 -14.19
N TYR A 442 -13.78 7.64 -14.27
CA TYR A 442 -14.88 7.77 -13.30
C TYR A 442 -15.83 6.57 -13.23
N GLU A 443 -16.16 5.93 -14.35
CA GLU A 443 -17.03 4.74 -14.35
C GLU A 443 -16.40 3.57 -13.58
N GLU A 444 -15.09 3.37 -13.77
CA GLU A 444 -14.34 2.34 -13.04
C GLU A 444 -14.20 2.70 -11.57
N ALA A 445 -13.93 3.97 -11.27
CA ALA A 445 -13.90 4.48 -9.91
C ALA A 445 -15.20 4.18 -9.15
N GLU A 446 -16.35 4.53 -9.75
CA GLU A 446 -17.65 4.30 -9.14
C GLU A 446 -17.89 2.81 -8.86
N SER A 447 -17.52 1.93 -9.79
CA SER A 447 -17.65 0.47 -9.59
C SER A 447 -16.84 -0.04 -8.39
N TYR A 448 -15.58 0.37 -8.27
CA TYR A 448 -14.72 -0.02 -7.15
C TYR A 448 -15.24 0.55 -5.81
N LEU A 449 -15.56 1.85 -5.78
CA LEU A 449 -16.01 2.53 -4.57
C LEU A 449 -17.38 2.01 -4.10
N ASP A 450 -18.32 1.71 -4.99
CA ASP A 450 -19.60 1.12 -4.60
C ASP A 450 -19.44 -0.25 -3.95
N ARG A 451 -18.50 -1.08 -4.43
CA ARG A 451 -18.19 -2.38 -3.80
C ARG A 451 -17.63 -2.19 -2.40
N ALA A 452 -16.68 -1.26 -2.23
CA ALA A 452 -16.10 -0.93 -0.94
C ALA A 452 -17.13 -0.33 0.05
N ALA A 453 -17.95 0.61 -0.40
CA ALA A 453 -19.01 1.23 0.41
C ALA A 453 -20.06 0.22 0.85
N LYS A 454 -20.53 -0.67 -0.04
CA LYS A 454 -21.45 -1.76 0.31
C LYS A 454 -20.88 -2.74 1.33
N ALA A 455 -19.55 -2.86 1.38
CA ALA A 455 -18.84 -3.66 2.38
C ALA A 455 -18.52 -2.88 3.67
N GLY A 456 -18.98 -1.64 3.82
CA GLY A 456 -18.91 -0.84 5.04
C GLY A 456 -17.68 0.07 5.16
N ILE A 457 -16.98 0.37 4.06
CA ILE A 457 -15.85 1.30 4.06
C ILE A 457 -16.37 2.74 3.95
N GLY A 458 -16.37 3.49 5.05
CA GLY A 458 -16.85 4.88 5.09
C GLY A 458 -16.03 5.83 4.22
N GLU A 459 -14.73 5.60 4.09
CA GLU A 459 -13.86 6.36 3.18
C GLU A 459 -14.34 6.26 1.72
N ALA A 460 -14.90 5.12 1.32
CA ALA A 460 -15.42 4.93 -0.03
C ALA A 460 -16.72 5.72 -0.25
N GLU A 461 -17.58 5.81 0.77
CA GLU A 461 -18.78 6.65 0.74
C GLU A 461 -18.40 8.13 0.57
N GLU A 462 -17.39 8.61 1.30
CA GLU A 462 -16.88 9.98 1.14
C GLU A 462 -16.29 10.21 -0.25
N ASN A 463 -15.47 9.29 -0.77
CA ASN A 463 -14.92 9.41 -2.12
C ASN A 463 -15.99 9.42 -3.21
N LEU A 464 -17.10 8.68 -3.04
CA LEU A 464 -18.24 8.69 -3.97
C LEU A 464 -18.89 10.07 -4.08
N THR A 465 -18.89 10.87 -3.01
CA THR A 465 -19.43 12.23 -3.05
C THR A 465 -18.66 13.17 -3.98
N TYR A 466 -17.41 12.83 -4.33
CA TYR A 466 -16.62 13.63 -5.28
C TYR A 466 -17.03 13.40 -6.75
N ILE A 467 -17.56 12.22 -7.07
CA ILE A 467 -17.87 11.82 -8.46
C ILE A 467 -19.37 11.79 -8.77
N ARG A 468 -20.23 11.91 -7.76
CA ARG A 468 -21.70 11.98 -7.85
C ARG A 468 -22.19 13.40 -7.63
#